data_AF-A0A2E8X1X0-F1
#
_entry.id   AF-A0A2E8X1X0-F1
#
_cell.length_a   1.000
_cell.length_b   1.000
_cell.length_c   1.000
_cell.angle_alpha   90.00
_cell.angle_beta   90.00
_cell.angle_gamma   90.00
#
_symmetry.space_group_name_H-M   'P 1'
#
loop_
_entity.id
_entity.type
_entity.pdbx_description
1 polymer ?
#
loop_
_entity_poly.entity_id
_entity_poly.type
_entity_poly.pdbx_seq_one_letter_code
_entity_poly.pdbx_strand_id
1 'polypeptide(L)'
;MSELIKQTLKSSNQTDPELSDLFDDDTEDAGSLMSAVYLVLEDNMSVQGAMDHVRNQSLEKNIDEISYILVVDSEGILKGGLNVSQLVISEPTEMITSVMYPDIISVSADTDQEQCALIMEKYNLLTLAVTDSYGRLEGIVKIEDMIDVFQDEATEDMYKMVGVDEEEKILGPFLTSVKGRFPWLFVNLITAGLAAMVIIVFESTLTKVIALAAFLPVIAGQGGIVGTQTLTLMVRSMALEEISHEDTKKLLIKELSLGLVHGFVLGLIAGIVAYFWQENIYLSLVIGFSMMGNLAVAGISGVALPIFLRAMKLDPALSSAVVVTTVTDVVGFLIYLGMATLVINLII
;
A
#
# COMPACT_ATOMS: atom_id res chain seq x y z
N MET A 1 2.77 4.69 -27.26
CA MET A 1 4.22 4.84 -27.00
C MET A 1 4.75 3.65 -26.17
N SER A 2 4.00 3.19 -25.17
CA SER A 2 4.29 1.95 -24.39
C SER A 2 4.37 0.66 -25.23
N GLU A 3 3.46 0.41 -26.18
CA GLU A 3 3.52 -0.83 -27.00
C GLU A 3 4.75 -0.92 -27.93
N LEU A 4 5.25 0.21 -28.45
CA LEU A 4 6.40 0.22 -29.34
C LEU A 4 7.69 -0.09 -28.56
N ILE A 5 7.77 0.32 -27.29
CA ILE A 5 8.89 0.02 -26.39
C ILE A 5 8.84 -1.46 -25.99
N LYS A 6 7.66 -1.99 -25.63
CA LYS A 6 7.47 -3.43 -25.39
C LYS A 6 7.84 -4.29 -26.62
N GLN A 7 7.53 -3.82 -27.84
CA GLN A 7 7.94 -4.50 -29.08
C GLN A 7 9.44 -4.42 -29.36
N THR A 8 10.08 -3.31 -28.99
CA THR A 8 11.53 -3.12 -29.21
C THR A 8 12.34 -3.98 -28.24
N LEU A 9 11.89 -4.08 -26.97
CA LEU A 9 12.48 -4.99 -25.97
C LEU A 9 12.35 -6.46 -26.38
N LYS A 10 11.18 -6.87 -26.90
CA LYS A 10 10.94 -8.23 -27.44
C LYS A 10 11.85 -8.60 -28.62
N SER A 11 12.33 -7.61 -29.38
CA SER A 11 13.23 -7.86 -30.52
C SER A 11 14.70 -8.00 -30.13
N SER A 12 15.08 -7.56 -28.92
CA SER A 12 16.47 -7.62 -28.45
C SER A 12 16.83 -8.91 -27.69
N ASN A 13 15.83 -9.64 -27.15
CA ASN A 13 16.01 -10.88 -26.38
C ASN A 13 16.07 -12.17 -27.22
N GLN A 14 16.45 -12.13 -28.50
CA GLN A 14 16.59 -13.34 -29.34
C GLN A 14 17.92 -14.08 -29.15
N THR A 15 18.37 -14.31 -27.92
CA THR A 15 19.59 -15.11 -27.69
C THR A 15 19.52 -15.86 -26.35
N ASP A 16 18.68 -16.91 -26.28
CA ASP A 16 19.01 -18.29 -25.85
C ASP A 16 17.71 -19.05 -25.50
N PRO A 17 17.36 -20.19 -26.12
CA PRO A 17 16.17 -20.96 -25.78
C PRO A 17 16.17 -21.57 -24.37
N GLU A 18 17.32 -21.65 -23.69
CA GLU A 18 17.42 -22.12 -22.29
C GLU A 18 17.06 -21.03 -21.26
N LEU A 19 17.00 -19.75 -21.64
CA LEU A 19 16.63 -18.64 -20.75
C LEU A 19 15.12 -18.33 -20.75
N SER A 20 14.33 -18.85 -21.70
CA SER A 20 12.89 -18.54 -21.76
C SER A 20 12.04 -19.31 -20.75
N ASP A 21 12.58 -20.37 -20.13
CA ASP A 21 11.88 -21.16 -19.10
C ASP A 21 12.05 -20.56 -17.69
N LEU A 22 12.81 -19.46 -17.54
CA LEU A 22 13.06 -18.78 -16.26
C LEU A 22 12.17 -17.55 -16.00
N PHE A 23 11.51 -17.02 -17.03
CA PHE A 23 10.63 -15.85 -16.91
C PHE A 23 9.18 -16.31 -17.05
N ASP A 24 8.58 -16.70 -15.93
CA ASP A 24 7.13 -16.79 -15.83
C ASP A 24 6.61 -15.34 -15.78
N ASP A 25 6.07 -14.83 -16.90
CA ASP A 25 5.62 -13.42 -17.08
C ASP A 25 4.47 -13.04 -16.10
N ASP A 26 3.98 -13.99 -15.29
CA ASP A 26 2.87 -13.83 -14.34
C ASP A 26 3.32 -13.64 -12.86
N THR A 27 4.62 -13.67 -12.55
CA THR A 27 5.11 -13.44 -11.17
C THR A 27 5.62 -12.00 -10.95
N GLU A 28 5.10 -11.32 -9.93
CA GLU A 28 5.49 -9.95 -9.53
C GLU A 28 6.63 -9.99 -8.48
N ASP A 29 7.75 -10.61 -8.83
CA ASP A 29 8.90 -10.81 -7.94
C ASP A 29 10.23 -10.32 -8.52
N ALA A 30 11.28 -10.34 -7.69
CA ALA A 30 12.63 -9.94 -8.07
C ALA A 30 13.18 -10.79 -9.22
N GLY A 31 12.74 -12.06 -9.32
CA GLY A 31 13.13 -13.00 -10.36
C GLY A 31 12.62 -12.61 -11.74
N SER A 32 11.39 -12.12 -11.84
CA SER A 32 10.81 -11.66 -13.11
C SER A 32 11.40 -10.31 -13.58
N LEU A 33 11.81 -9.47 -12.63
CA LEU A 33 12.41 -8.15 -12.91
C LEU A 33 13.94 -8.19 -13.09
N MET A 34 14.62 -9.23 -12.60
CA MET A 34 16.08 -9.26 -12.67
C MET A 34 16.60 -9.51 -14.08
N SER A 35 17.69 -8.82 -14.42
CA SER A 35 18.49 -9.14 -15.59
C SER A 35 19.63 -10.08 -15.21
N ALA A 36 19.77 -11.17 -15.97
CA ALA A 36 20.95 -12.04 -15.94
C ALA A 36 22.15 -11.43 -16.71
N VAL A 37 21.95 -10.33 -17.44
CA VAL A 37 22.99 -9.63 -18.19
C VAL A 37 23.53 -8.49 -17.34
N TYR A 38 24.51 -8.83 -16.49
CA TYR A 38 25.21 -7.87 -15.64
C TYR A 38 26.72 -8.03 -15.73
N LEU A 39 27.41 -6.97 -15.29
CA LEU A 39 28.85 -6.96 -15.15
C LEU A 39 29.22 -7.21 -13.69
N VAL A 40 30.17 -8.11 -13.48
CA VAL A 40 30.66 -8.50 -12.16
C VAL A 40 32.18 -8.52 -12.17
N LEU A 41 32.80 -8.21 -11.02
CA LEU A 41 34.24 -8.29 -10.81
C LEU A 41 34.57 -9.38 -9.80
N GLU A 42 35.74 -10.02 -9.97
CA GLU A 42 36.28 -10.89 -8.93
C GLU A 42 37.03 -10.06 -7.87
N ASP A 43 36.88 -10.47 -6.62
CA ASP A 43 37.49 -9.83 -5.44
C ASP A 43 39.04 -9.82 -5.48
N ASN A 44 39.63 -10.76 -6.20
CA ASN A 44 41.07 -10.94 -6.40
C ASN A 44 41.68 -10.06 -7.51
N MET A 45 40.89 -9.26 -8.22
CA MET A 45 41.40 -8.41 -9.31
C MET A 45 42.10 -7.16 -8.76
N SER A 46 43.10 -6.67 -9.50
CA SER A 46 43.58 -5.30 -9.33
C SER A 46 42.65 -4.30 -10.01
N VAL A 47 42.69 -3.03 -9.61
CA VAL A 47 41.91 -1.95 -10.24
C VAL A 47 42.19 -1.88 -11.75
N GLN A 48 43.44 -2.01 -12.18
CA GLN A 48 43.79 -2.06 -13.60
C GLN A 48 43.13 -3.26 -14.31
N GLY A 49 43.23 -4.46 -13.70
CA GLY A 49 42.64 -5.67 -14.25
C GLY A 49 41.11 -5.58 -14.36
N ALA A 50 40.47 -4.99 -13.34
CA ALA A 50 39.04 -4.74 -13.33
C ALA A 50 38.61 -3.74 -14.41
N MET A 51 39.34 -2.64 -14.61
CA MET A 51 39.04 -1.69 -15.69
C MET A 51 39.14 -2.34 -17.07
N ASP A 52 40.16 -3.16 -17.30
CA ASP A 52 40.34 -3.87 -18.58
C ASP A 52 39.26 -4.95 -18.76
N HIS A 53 38.87 -5.63 -17.67
CA HIS A 53 37.76 -6.58 -17.66
C HIS A 53 36.43 -5.90 -18.00
N VAL A 54 36.14 -4.75 -17.37
CA VAL A 54 34.95 -3.93 -17.62
C VAL A 54 34.88 -3.54 -19.10
N ARG A 55 35.99 -3.06 -19.67
CA ARG A 55 36.05 -2.64 -21.08
C ARG A 55 35.75 -3.80 -22.03
N ASN A 56 36.29 -4.98 -21.75
CA ASN A 56 36.08 -6.16 -22.60
C ASN A 56 34.64 -6.69 -22.49
N GLN A 57 34.11 -6.84 -21.26
CA GLN A 57 32.75 -7.32 -21.05
C GLN A 57 31.69 -6.34 -21.57
N SER A 58 31.90 -5.03 -21.42
CA SER A 58 30.98 -4.01 -21.96
C SER A 58 30.79 -4.17 -23.47
N LEU A 59 31.87 -4.43 -24.20
CA LEU A 59 31.82 -4.67 -25.65
C LEU A 59 31.16 -6.01 -26.01
N GLU A 60 31.41 -7.06 -25.22
CA GLU A 60 30.87 -8.41 -25.47
C GLU A 60 29.36 -8.48 -25.17
N LYS A 61 28.93 -7.90 -24.05
CA LYS A 61 27.54 -7.90 -23.59
C LYS A 61 26.73 -6.70 -24.08
N ASN A 62 27.34 -5.81 -24.86
CA ASN A 62 26.74 -4.57 -25.36
C ASN A 62 26.12 -3.71 -24.24
N ILE A 63 26.87 -3.54 -23.15
CA ILE A 63 26.46 -2.74 -22.00
C ILE A 63 27.02 -1.32 -22.17
N ASP A 64 26.14 -0.37 -22.48
CA ASP A 64 26.50 1.01 -22.78
C ASP A 64 26.61 1.92 -21.54
N GLU A 65 25.92 1.57 -20.45
CA GLU A 65 25.93 2.34 -19.20
C GLU A 65 26.27 1.46 -18.00
N ILE A 66 27.34 1.83 -17.30
CA ILE A 66 27.82 1.13 -16.09
C ILE A 66 28.06 2.19 -15.03
N SER A 67 27.21 2.20 -14.01
CA SER A 67 27.30 3.13 -12.87
C SER A 67 27.81 2.41 -11.63
N TYR A 68 27.29 1.20 -11.38
CA TYR A 68 27.60 0.36 -10.22
C TYR A 68 27.97 -1.05 -10.68
N ILE A 69 28.99 -1.65 -10.06
CA ILE A 69 29.48 -2.99 -10.37
C ILE A 69 29.52 -3.83 -9.09
N LEU A 70 28.99 -5.04 -9.17
CA LEU A 70 29.02 -6.01 -8.07
C LEU A 70 30.32 -6.80 -8.07
N VAL A 71 30.74 -7.22 -6.87
CA VAL A 71 31.97 -8.00 -6.65
C VAL A 71 31.59 -9.34 -6.04
N VAL A 72 32.13 -10.41 -6.61
CA VAL A 72 31.96 -11.79 -6.15
C VAL A 72 33.31 -12.44 -5.87
N ASP A 73 33.30 -13.52 -5.08
CA ASP A 73 34.45 -14.42 -4.97
C ASP A 73 34.48 -15.47 -6.09
N SER A 74 35.48 -16.35 -6.04
CA SER A 74 35.64 -17.45 -6.99
C SER A 74 34.49 -18.47 -7.01
N GLU A 75 33.63 -18.49 -5.99
CA GLU A 75 32.45 -19.36 -5.92
C GLU A 75 31.16 -18.64 -6.37
N GLY A 76 31.27 -17.37 -6.79
CA GLY A 76 30.14 -16.54 -7.21
C GLY A 76 29.37 -15.90 -6.05
N ILE A 77 29.89 -15.99 -4.81
CA ILE A 77 29.24 -15.42 -3.62
C ILE A 77 29.44 -13.91 -3.62
N LEU A 78 28.36 -13.17 -3.43
CA LEU A 78 28.36 -11.71 -3.35
C LEU A 78 29.23 -11.22 -2.18
N LYS A 79 30.23 -10.38 -2.46
CA LYS A 79 31.14 -9.81 -1.45
C LYS A 79 31.02 -8.31 -1.26
N GLY A 80 30.58 -7.59 -2.28
CA GLY A 80 30.52 -6.15 -2.23
C GLY A 80 30.10 -5.53 -3.56
N GLY A 81 30.24 -4.22 -3.65
CA GLY A 81 30.03 -3.48 -4.89
C GLY A 81 30.81 -2.18 -4.90
N LEU A 82 30.91 -1.53 -6.06
CA LEU A 82 31.57 -0.26 -6.22
C LEU A 82 30.99 0.56 -7.36
N ASN A 83 31.07 1.89 -7.22
CA ASN A 83 30.80 2.80 -8.32
C ASN A 83 31.95 2.75 -9.34
N VAL A 84 31.65 2.85 -10.63
CA VAL A 84 32.68 2.90 -11.69
C VAL A 84 33.64 4.06 -11.49
N SER A 85 33.15 5.19 -10.97
CA SER A 85 34.00 6.33 -10.61
C SER A 85 35.11 5.97 -9.63
N GLN A 86 34.89 5.00 -8.74
CA GLN A 86 35.89 4.52 -7.79
C GLN A 86 37.05 3.82 -8.52
N LEU A 87 36.79 3.04 -9.57
CA LEU A 87 37.84 2.43 -10.39
C LEU A 87 38.73 3.48 -11.06
N VAL A 88 38.15 4.62 -11.46
CA VAL A 88 38.87 5.68 -12.19
C VAL A 88 39.81 6.46 -11.27
N ILE A 89 39.45 6.65 -10.00
CA ILE A 89 40.23 7.45 -9.05
C ILE A 89 41.21 6.63 -8.19
N SER A 90 41.04 5.31 -8.14
CA SER A 90 41.88 4.41 -7.33
C SER A 90 43.21 4.10 -8.02
N GLU A 91 44.21 3.71 -7.24
CA GLU A 91 45.53 3.37 -7.79
C GLU A 91 45.46 2.06 -8.60
N PRO A 92 46.09 1.98 -9.79
CA PRO A 92 45.97 0.80 -10.67
C PRO A 92 46.41 -0.53 -10.03
N THR A 93 47.27 -0.48 -9.02
CA THR A 93 47.81 -1.64 -8.30
C THR A 93 47.02 -2.02 -7.05
N GLU A 94 46.03 -1.23 -6.62
CA GLU A 94 45.14 -1.58 -5.52
C GLU A 94 44.25 -2.78 -5.89
N MET A 95 43.81 -3.52 -4.88
CA MET A 95 42.92 -4.68 -5.05
C MET A 95 41.46 -4.24 -4.98
N ILE A 96 40.57 -4.91 -5.72
CA ILE A 96 39.13 -4.61 -5.66
C ILE A 96 38.58 -4.72 -4.24
N THR A 97 39.01 -5.74 -3.49
CA THR A 97 38.68 -5.89 -2.06
C THR A 97 39.01 -4.68 -1.18
N SER A 98 40.00 -3.87 -1.56
CA SER A 98 40.38 -2.67 -0.79
C SER A 98 39.61 -1.41 -1.15
N VAL A 99 38.99 -1.37 -2.34
CA VAL A 99 38.27 -0.19 -2.85
C VAL A 99 36.76 -0.38 -2.95
N MET A 100 36.28 -1.61 -2.83
CA MET A 100 34.85 -1.93 -2.82
C MET A 100 34.19 -1.56 -1.50
N TYR A 101 32.88 -1.32 -1.55
CA TYR A 101 32.03 -1.29 -0.37
C TYR A 101 31.66 -2.73 0.01
N PRO A 102 32.07 -3.22 1.19
CA PRO A 102 31.65 -4.53 1.68
C PRO A 102 30.18 -4.50 2.14
N ASP A 103 29.58 -5.68 2.32
CA ASP A 103 28.25 -5.87 2.92
C ASP A 103 27.14 -5.09 2.19
N ILE A 104 26.95 -5.41 0.92
CA ILE A 104 25.86 -4.86 0.11
C ILE A 104 24.53 -5.57 0.38
N ILE A 105 23.45 -4.83 0.17
CA ILE A 105 22.10 -5.33 0.34
C ILE A 105 21.74 -6.20 -0.87
N SER A 106 21.22 -7.40 -0.60
CA SER A 106 20.66 -8.30 -1.61
C SER A 106 19.29 -8.82 -1.18
N VAL A 107 18.55 -9.32 -2.16
CA VAL A 107 17.25 -9.97 -1.99
C VAL A 107 17.25 -11.35 -2.65
N SER A 108 16.27 -12.17 -2.32
CA SER A 108 16.05 -13.47 -2.98
C SER A 108 15.18 -13.29 -4.22
N ALA A 109 15.25 -14.21 -5.18
CA ALA A 109 14.46 -14.14 -6.42
C ALA A 109 12.94 -14.14 -6.17
N ASP A 110 12.47 -14.76 -5.08
CA ASP A 110 11.07 -14.79 -4.65
C ASP A 110 10.62 -13.55 -3.86
N THR A 111 11.49 -12.54 -3.74
CA THR A 111 11.15 -11.29 -3.04
C THR A 111 10.21 -10.47 -3.90
N ASP A 112 9.09 -10.07 -3.34
CA ASP A 112 8.08 -9.24 -4.00
C ASP A 112 8.66 -7.94 -4.60
N GLN A 113 8.15 -7.53 -5.77
CA GLN A 113 8.62 -6.32 -6.44
C GLN A 113 8.44 -5.04 -5.61
N GLU A 114 7.36 -4.94 -4.83
CA GLU A 114 7.09 -3.81 -3.92
C GLU A 114 8.19 -3.72 -2.84
N GLN A 115 8.58 -4.87 -2.28
CA GLN A 115 9.66 -4.93 -1.30
C GLN A 115 11.01 -4.55 -1.92
N CYS A 116 11.28 -4.97 -3.14
CA CYS A 116 12.48 -4.57 -3.87
C CYS A 116 12.51 -3.05 -4.06
N ALA A 117 11.38 -2.47 -4.50
CA ALA A 117 11.20 -1.05 -4.70
C ALA A 117 11.44 -0.26 -3.39
N LEU A 118 10.83 -0.69 -2.29
CA LEU A 118 11.01 -0.09 -0.95
C LEU A 118 12.47 -0.14 -0.47
N ILE A 119 13.15 -1.28 -0.64
CA ILE A 119 14.57 -1.42 -0.28
C ILE A 119 15.42 -0.46 -1.12
N MET A 120 15.19 -0.41 -2.43
CA MET A 120 15.94 0.48 -3.32
C MET A 120 15.72 1.95 -2.98
N GLU A 121 14.49 2.37 -2.70
CA GLU A 121 14.17 3.75 -2.27
C GLU A 121 14.83 4.06 -0.92
N LYS A 122 14.64 3.21 0.09
CA LYS A 122 15.13 3.41 1.46
C LYS A 122 16.64 3.58 1.54
N TYR A 123 17.38 2.82 0.72
CA TYR A 123 18.84 2.84 0.71
C TYR A 123 19.44 3.61 -0.48
N ASN A 124 18.61 4.28 -1.31
CA ASN A 124 19.00 4.98 -2.53
C ASN A 124 19.86 4.11 -3.47
N LEU A 125 19.47 2.85 -3.66
CA LEU A 125 20.19 1.90 -4.49
C LEU A 125 19.82 2.11 -5.97
N LEU A 126 20.85 2.24 -6.82
CA LEU A 126 20.66 2.23 -8.27
C LEU A 126 20.56 0.80 -8.84
N THR A 127 21.05 -0.16 -8.08
CA THR A 127 21.10 -1.58 -8.44
C THR A 127 20.93 -2.40 -7.18
N LEU A 128 20.02 -3.36 -7.22
CA LEU A 128 19.78 -4.32 -6.16
C LEU A 128 20.25 -5.70 -6.63
N ALA A 129 21.05 -6.37 -5.81
CA ALA A 129 21.54 -7.71 -6.11
C ALA A 129 20.49 -8.76 -5.77
N VAL A 130 20.28 -9.72 -6.67
CA VAL A 130 19.43 -10.89 -6.42
C VAL A 130 20.34 -12.10 -6.21
N THR A 131 20.16 -12.78 -5.09
CA THR A 131 21.02 -13.89 -4.67
C THR A 131 20.24 -15.14 -4.34
N ASP A 132 20.85 -16.31 -4.59
CA ASP A 132 20.31 -17.60 -4.20
C ASP A 132 20.41 -17.84 -2.67
N SER A 133 19.87 -18.96 -2.21
CA SER A 133 19.94 -19.39 -0.80
C SER A 133 21.36 -19.59 -0.23
N TYR A 134 22.38 -19.67 -1.08
CA TYR A 134 23.80 -19.80 -0.72
C TYR A 134 24.55 -18.47 -0.82
N GLY A 135 23.88 -17.37 -1.18
CA GLY A 135 24.46 -16.03 -1.35
C GLY A 135 25.16 -15.83 -2.70
N ARG A 136 24.93 -16.72 -3.67
CA ARG A 136 25.48 -16.58 -5.03
C ARG A 136 24.65 -15.58 -5.81
N LEU A 137 25.32 -14.72 -6.56
CA LEU A 137 24.65 -13.72 -7.39
C LEU A 137 23.94 -14.41 -8.57
N GLU A 138 22.62 -14.25 -8.66
CA GLU A 138 21.80 -14.77 -9.77
C GLU A 138 21.49 -13.67 -10.78
N GLY A 139 21.25 -12.45 -10.33
CA GLY A 139 20.82 -11.35 -11.17
C GLY A 139 20.97 -9.99 -10.51
N ILE A 140 20.62 -8.95 -11.28
CA ILE A 140 20.48 -7.59 -10.75
C ILE A 140 19.14 -7.01 -11.17
N VAL A 141 18.59 -6.19 -10.28
CA VAL A 141 17.45 -5.33 -10.58
C VAL A 141 17.95 -3.90 -10.62
N LYS A 142 17.62 -3.15 -11.67
CA LYS A 142 18.03 -1.76 -11.82
C LYS A 142 16.90 -0.81 -11.45
N ILE A 143 17.28 0.39 -11.01
CA ILE A 143 16.31 1.44 -10.68
C ILE A 143 15.43 1.83 -11.88
N GLU A 144 15.97 1.73 -13.10
CA GLU A 144 15.22 2.05 -14.34
C GLU A 144 14.03 1.12 -14.56
N ASP A 145 14.19 -0.16 -14.23
CA ASP A 145 13.14 -1.18 -14.32
C ASP A 145 12.11 -1.03 -13.18
N MET A 146 12.51 -0.40 -12.07
CA MET A 146 11.64 -0.13 -10.92
C MET A 146 10.77 1.12 -11.07
N ILE A 147 11.03 2.00 -12.05
CA ILE A 147 10.26 3.25 -12.21
C ILE A 147 8.78 2.97 -12.45
N ASP A 148 8.47 1.97 -13.27
CA ASP A 148 7.09 1.58 -13.58
C ASP A 148 6.45 0.91 -12.36
N VAL A 149 7.18 0.01 -11.67
CA VAL A 149 6.72 -0.63 -10.41
C VAL A 149 6.34 0.42 -9.36
N PHE A 150 7.20 1.42 -9.11
CA PHE A 150 6.88 2.51 -8.16
C PHE A 150 5.57 3.25 -8.51
N GLN A 151 5.25 3.40 -9.80
CA GLN A 151 4.02 4.06 -10.23
C GLN A 151 2.81 3.15 -10.12
N ASP A 152 2.97 1.89 -10.52
CA ASP A 152 1.90 0.91 -10.54
C ASP A 152 1.46 0.56 -9.12
N GLU A 153 2.39 0.26 -8.20
CA GLU A 153 2.09 -0.04 -6.78
C GLU A 153 1.35 1.11 -6.08
N ALA A 154 1.85 2.35 -6.24
CA ALA A 154 1.22 3.53 -5.66
C ALA A 154 -0.21 3.76 -6.19
N THR A 155 -0.49 3.29 -7.41
CA THR A 155 -1.79 3.44 -8.07
C THR A 155 -2.72 2.26 -7.75
N GLU A 156 -2.20 1.04 -7.64
CA GLU A 156 -2.93 -0.18 -7.34
C GLU A 156 -3.63 -0.06 -5.97
N ASP A 157 -2.90 0.38 -4.94
CA ASP A 157 -3.43 0.67 -3.62
C ASP A 157 -4.63 1.65 -3.66
N MET A 158 -4.53 2.67 -4.50
CA MET A 158 -5.61 3.65 -4.69
C MET A 158 -6.86 3.02 -5.30
N TYR A 159 -6.70 2.10 -6.26
CA TYR A 159 -7.79 1.37 -6.88
C TYR A 159 -8.43 0.36 -5.91
N LYS A 160 -7.61 -0.44 -5.22
CA LYS A 160 -8.04 -1.40 -4.19
C LYS A 160 -8.87 -0.75 -3.09
N MET A 161 -8.46 0.44 -2.60
CA MET A 161 -9.19 1.19 -1.56
C MET A 161 -10.65 1.49 -1.90
N VAL A 162 -10.97 1.69 -3.18
CA VAL A 162 -12.33 1.97 -3.67
C VAL A 162 -12.97 0.76 -4.36
N GLY A 163 -12.28 -0.38 -4.39
CA GLY A 163 -12.70 -1.63 -5.03
C GLY A 163 -12.94 -1.48 -6.53
N VAL A 164 -11.98 -0.83 -7.19
CA VAL A 164 -11.89 -0.75 -8.64
C VAL A 164 -10.68 -1.57 -9.07
N ASP A 165 -10.78 -2.19 -10.25
CA ASP A 165 -9.70 -2.95 -10.88
C ASP A 165 -8.63 -2.01 -11.45
N GLU A 166 -7.35 -2.35 -11.35
CA GLU A 166 -6.23 -1.52 -11.81
C GLU A 166 -6.22 -1.30 -13.33
N GLU A 167 -6.73 -2.24 -14.12
CA GLU A 167 -6.77 -2.13 -15.59
C GLU A 167 -7.89 -1.18 -16.06
N GLU A 168 -8.77 -0.76 -15.14
CA GLU A 168 -9.92 0.08 -15.43
C GLU A 168 -9.51 1.47 -15.90
N LYS A 169 -9.83 1.77 -17.16
CA LYS A 169 -9.61 3.09 -17.76
C LYS A 169 -10.93 3.85 -17.86
N ILE A 170 -10.91 5.14 -17.51
CA ILE A 170 -12.09 6.02 -17.63
C ILE A 170 -12.67 6.02 -19.06
N LEU A 171 -11.79 5.99 -20.07
CA LEU A 171 -12.16 5.90 -21.49
C LEU A 171 -12.04 4.47 -22.04
N GLY A 172 -12.12 3.47 -21.16
CA GLY A 172 -12.08 2.05 -21.50
C GLY A 172 -13.40 1.53 -22.07
N PRO A 173 -13.43 0.27 -22.52
CA PRO A 173 -14.65 -0.36 -23.00
C PRO A 173 -15.71 -0.44 -21.91
N PHE A 174 -16.93 0.01 -22.20
CA PHE A 174 -18.04 0.06 -21.24
C PHE A 174 -18.29 -1.26 -20.50
N LEU A 175 -18.22 -2.41 -21.19
CA LEU A 175 -18.46 -3.72 -20.57
C LEU A 175 -17.33 -4.14 -19.62
N THR A 176 -16.10 -3.72 -19.87
CA THR A 176 -14.98 -3.93 -18.95
C THR A 176 -15.22 -3.15 -17.67
N SER A 177 -15.63 -1.88 -17.79
CA SER A 177 -15.95 -1.03 -16.65
C SER A 177 -17.11 -1.52 -15.79
N VAL A 178 -18.16 -2.05 -16.42
CA VAL A 178 -19.26 -2.68 -15.67
C VAL A 178 -18.75 -3.90 -14.90
N LYS A 179 -17.94 -4.76 -15.53
CA LYS A 179 -17.42 -5.97 -14.88
C LYS A 179 -16.42 -5.67 -13.76
N GLY A 180 -15.55 -4.67 -13.94
CA GLY A 180 -14.57 -4.28 -12.92
C GLY A 180 -15.21 -3.65 -11.67
N ARG A 181 -16.31 -2.90 -11.83
CA ARG A 181 -16.96 -2.19 -10.70
C ARG A 181 -18.10 -2.96 -10.04
N PHE A 182 -18.83 -3.76 -10.80
CA PHE A 182 -20.05 -4.42 -10.31
C PHE A 182 -19.84 -5.32 -9.09
N PRO A 183 -18.78 -6.16 -9.01
CA PRO A 183 -18.54 -7.00 -7.83
C PRO A 183 -18.49 -6.17 -6.55
N TRP A 184 -17.76 -5.06 -6.57
CA TRP A 184 -17.61 -4.22 -5.39
C TRP A 184 -18.88 -3.41 -5.06
N LEU A 185 -19.57 -2.90 -6.07
CA LEU A 185 -20.89 -2.27 -5.88
C LEU A 185 -21.91 -3.24 -5.26
N PHE A 186 -21.85 -4.51 -5.64
CA PHE A 186 -22.71 -5.55 -5.08
C PHE A 186 -22.36 -5.85 -3.61
N VAL A 187 -21.07 -5.92 -3.26
CA VAL A 187 -20.63 -6.03 -1.85
C VAL A 187 -21.10 -4.82 -1.04
N ASN A 188 -20.95 -3.61 -1.56
CA ASN A 188 -21.45 -2.39 -0.90
C ASN A 188 -22.97 -2.43 -0.69
N LEU A 189 -23.74 -2.94 -1.66
CA LEU A 189 -25.19 -3.08 -1.53
C LEU A 189 -25.57 -4.05 -0.40
N ILE A 190 -24.91 -5.21 -0.32
CA ILE A 190 -25.15 -6.20 0.75
C ILE A 190 -24.83 -5.59 2.12
N THR A 191 -23.69 -4.93 2.21
CA THR A 191 -23.20 -4.37 3.46
C THR A 191 -24.02 -3.16 3.93
N ALA A 192 -24.49 -2.31 3.01
CA ALA A 192 -25.50 -1.28 3.31
C ALA A 192 -26.81 -1.90 3.85
N GLY A 193 -27.17 -3.10 3.38
CA GLY A 193 -28.28 -3.88 3.93
C GLY A 193 -28.09 -4.25 5.42
N LEU A 194 -26.84 -4.46 5.89
CA LEU A 194 -26.56 -4.72 7.30
C LEU A 194 -26.89 -3.50 8.18
N ALA A 195 -26.53 -2.30 7.72
CA ALA A 195 -26.86 -1.06 8.41
C ALA A 195 -28.39 -0.81 8.42
N ALA A 196 -29.08 -1.13 7.31
CA ALA A 196 -30.55 -1.06 7.25
C ALA A 196 -31.23 -2.00 8.26
N MET A 197 -30.69 -3.20 8.49
CA MET A 197 -31.23 -4.11 9.51
C MET A 197 -31.15 -3.51 10.92
N VAL A 198 -30.09 -2.77 11.25
CA VAL A 198 -30.00 -2.05 12.53
C VAL A 198 -31.14 -1.05 12.66
N ILE A 199 -31.43 -0.28 11.61
CA ILE A 199 -32.53 0.70 11.61
C ILE A 199 -33.88 0.02 11.88
N ILE A 200 -34.13 -1.14 11.26
CA ILE A 200 -35.39 -1.90 11.44
C ILE A 200 -35.59 -2.31 12.91
N VAL A 201 -34.52 -2.71 13.61
CA VAL A 201 -34.61 -3.05 15.05
C VAL A 201 -35.14 -1.88 15.89
N PHE A 202 -34.92 -0.63 15.45
CA PHE A 202 -35.36 0.59 16.14
C PHE A 202 -36.58 1.27 15.47
N GLU A 203 -37.34 0.56 14.64
CA GLU A 203 -38.55 1.09 13.97
C GLU A 203 -39.54 1.72 14.98
N SER A 204 -39.75 1.07 16.13
CA SER A 204 -40.63 1.57 17.19
C SER A 204 -40.18 2.90 17.81
N THR A 205 -38.90 3.21 17.75
CA THR A 205 -38.32 4.48 18.21
C THR A 205 -38.48 5.55 17.13
N LEU A 206 -38.19 5.20 15.87
CA LEU A 206 -38.32 6.11 14.72
C LEU A 206 -39.77 6.56 14.48
N THR A 207 -40.74 5.67 14.66
CA THR A 207 -42.17 5.99 14.53
C THR A 207 -42.66 6.98 15.59
N LYS A 208 -42.02 7.01 16.77
CA LYS A 208 -42.33 7.98 17.83
C LYS A 208 -41.68 9.33 17.57
N VAL A 209 -40.45 9.34 17.04
CA VAL A 209 -39.68 10.56 16.79
C VAL A 209 -39.12 10.51 15.37
N ILE A 210 -39.95 10.91 14.40
CA ILE A 210 -39.62 10.88 12.97
C ILE A 210 -38.37 11.74 12.67
N ALA A 211 -38.17 12.81 13.43
CA ALA A 211 -37.00 13.70 13.31
C ALA A 211 -35.67 12.95 13.42
N LEU A 212 -35.62 11.81 14.12
CA LEU A 212 -34.40 11.01 14.25
C LEU A 212 -33.87 10.54 12.87
N ALA A 213 -34.78 10.22 11.94
CA ALA A 213 -34.43 9.72 10.62
C ALA A 213 -33.65 10.75 9.78
N ALA A 214 -33.90 12.05 9.98
CA ALA A 214 -33.23 13.11 9.25
C ALA A 214 -31.74 13.23 9.59
N PHE A 215 -31.30 12.72 10.74
CA PHE A 215 -29.91 12.74 11.17
C PHE A 215 -29.15 11.45 10.85
N LEU A 216 -29.81 10.39 10.39
CA LEU A 216 -29.14 9.14 9.98
C LEU A 216 -28.05 9.40 8.92
N PRO A 217 -28.30 10.16 7.83
CA PRO A 217 -27.27 10.44 6.83
C PRO A 217 -26.09 11.25 7.40
N VAL A 218 -26.34 12.09 8.40
CA VAL A 218 -25.31 12.91 9.03
C VAL A 218 -24.38 12.04 9.88
N ILE A 219 -24.95 11.14 10.68
CA ILE A 219 -24.18 10.19 11.50
C ILE A 219 -23.37 9.26 10.60
N ALA A 220 -24.01 8.61 9.63
CA ALA A 220 -23.35 7.71 8.67
C ALA A 220 -22.22 8.41 7.89
N GLY A 221 -22.53 9.55 7.28
CA GLY A 221 -21.58 10.28 6.44
C GLY A 221 -20.33 10.74 7.20
N GLN A 222 -20.48 11.27 8.41
CA GLN A 222 -19.33 11.72 9.20
C GLN A 222 -18.48 10.56 9.73
N GLY A 223 -19.13 9.48 10.19
CA GLY A 223 -18.43 8.27 10.61
C GLY A 223 -17.61 7.67 9.48
N GLY A 224 -18.24 7.52 8.30
CA GLY A 224 -17.59 7.02 7.10
C GLY A 224 -16.37 7.84 6.68
N ILE A 225 -16.50 9.17 6.61
CA ILE A 225 -15.39 10.05 6.20
C ILE A 225 -14.20 9.94 7.18
N VAL A 226 -14.45 10.00 8.49
CA VAL A 226 -13.37 9.87 9.49
C VAL A 226 -12.71 8.51 9.41
N GLY A 227 -13.51 7.45 9.30
CA GLY A 227 -12.99 6.09 9.18
C GLY A 227 -12.12 5.91 7.95
N THR A 228 -12.56 6.42 6.79
CA THR A 228 -11.78 6.35 5.53
C THR A 228 -10.52 7.21 5.60
N GLN A 229 -10.53 8.37 6.27
CA GLN A 229 -9.32 9.17 6.45
C GLN A 229 -8.25 8.41 7.25
N THR A 230 -8.64 7.83 8.39
CA THR A 230 -7.73 7.03 9.20
C THR A 230 -7.28 5.78 8.45
N LEU A 231 -8.18 5.10 7.73
CA LEU A 231 -7.87 3.96 6.87
C LEU A 231 -6.78 4.29 5.84
N THR A 232 -6.94 5.36 5.06
CA THR A 232 -6.00 5.74 4.01
C THR A 232 -4.61 6.02 4.57
N LEU A 233 -4.52 6.69 5.72
CA LEU A 233 -3.23 6.92 6.38
C LEU A 233 -2.61 5.61 6.86
N MET A 234 -3.43 4.68 7.37
CA MET A 234 -2.94 3.39 7.86
C MET A 234 -2.45 2.48 6.74
N VAL A 235 -3.19 2.34 5.63
CA VAL A 235 -2.76 1.54 4.47
C VAL A 235 -1.43 2.06 3.94
N ARG A 236 -1.34 3.37 3.71
CA ARG A 236 -0.09 3.99 3.22
C ARG A 236 1.09 3.79 4.17
N SER A 237 0.91 4.05 5.47
CA SER A 237 2.01 3.87 6.43
C SER A 237 2.38 2.40 6.64
N MET A 238 1.49 1.46 6.32
CA MET A 238 1.79 0.02 6.30
C MET A 238 2.61 -0.37 5.08
N ALA A 239 2.22 0.10 3.88
CA ALA A 239 2.95 -0.12 2.64
C ALA A 239 4.38 0.45 2.72
N LEU A 240 4.53 1.67 3.26
CA LEU A 240 5.85 2.31 3.45
C LEU A 240 6.67 1.76 4.64
N GLU A 241 6.22 0.69 5.30
CA GLU A 241 6.83 0.12 6.51
C GLU A 241 7.11 1.13 7.64
N GLU A 242 6.39 2.25 7.69
CA GLU A 242 6.58 3.30 8.69
C GLU A 242 6.06 2.90 10.08
N ILE A 243 5.15 1.91 10.13
CA ILE A 243 4.53 1.45 11.36
C ILE A 243 4.95 0.03 11.73
N SER A 244 5.47 -0.10 12.95
CA SER A 244 5.77 -1.39 13.55
C SER A 244 4.54 -1.97 14.26
N HIS A 245 4.56 -3.27 14.54
CA HIS A 245 3.51 -3.90 15.35
C HIS A 245 3.38 -3.27 16.76
N GLU A 246 4.48 -2.75 17.31
CA GLU A 246 4.51 -2.14 18.64
C GLU A 246 3.74 -0.80 18.69
N ASP A 247 3.60 -0.12 17.55
CA ASP A 247 2.90 1.16 17.45
C ASP A 247 1.37 1.02 17.48
N THR A 248 0.84 -0.19 17.27
CA THR A 248 -0.61 -0.48 17.16
C THR A 248 -1.42 0.14 18.32
N LYS A 249 -0.98 -0.09 19.57
CA LYS A 249 -1.71 0.41 20.75
C LYS A 249 -1.67 1.94 20.81
N LYS A 250 -0.54 2.54 20.47
CA LYS A 250 -0.35 4.00 20.46
C LYS A 250 -1.23 4.64 19.39
N LEU A 251 -1.32 4.03 18.21
CA LEU A 251 -2.18 4.46 17.11
C LEU A 251 -3.66 4.38 17.49
N LEU A 252 -4.12 3.25 18.05
CA LEU A 252 -5.52 3.12 18.51
C LEU A 252 -5.90 4.18 19.55
N ILE A 253 -5.02 4.47 20.51
CA ILE A 253 -5.26 5.51 21.53
C ILE A 253 -5.30 6.91 20.89
N LYS A 254 -4.38 7.18 19.96
CA LYS A 254 -4.34 8.46 19.23
C LYS A 254 -5.63 8.66 18.44
N GLU A 255 -6.05 7.70 17.65
CA GLU A 255 -7.24 7.81 16.79
C GLU A 255 -8.54 7.82 17.60
N LEU A 256 -8.62 7.08 18.71
CA LEU A 256 -9.72 7.22 19.67
C LEU A 256 -9.79 8.64 20.24
N SER A 257 -8.64 9.22 20.61
CA SER A 257 -8.58 10.58 21.15
C SER A 257 -8.99 11.63 20.11
N LEU A 258 -8.53 11.49 18.87
CA LEU A 258 -8.94 12.35 17.76
C LEU A 258 -10.44 12.22 17.48
N GLY A 259 -10.97 11.00 17.44
CA GLY A 259 -12.39 10.72 17.27
C GLY A 259 -13.26 11.35 18.35
N LEU A 260 -12.82 11.30 19.62
CA LEU A 260 -13.53 11.97 20.73
C LEU A 260 -13.49 13.50 20.61
N VAL A 261 -12.34 14.08 20.26
CA VAL A 261 -12.20 15.55 20.12
C VAL A 261 -13.01 16.07 18.92
N HIS A 262 -12.85 15.48 17.74
CA HIS A 262 -13.63 15.82 16.56
C HIS A 262 -15.12 15.56 16.78
N GLY A 263 -15.42 14.42 17.40
CA GLY A 263 -16.77 14.03 17.81
C GLY A 263 -17.44 15.02 18.74
N PHE A 264 -16.72 15.56 19.72
CA PHE A 264 -17.23 16.60 20.60
C PHE A 264 -17.55 17.88 19.83
N VAL A 265 -16.63 18.36 18.98
CA VAL A 265 -16.81 19.61 18.23
C VAL A 265 -17.95 19.49 17.21
N LEU A 266 -17.93 18.44 16.38
CA LEU A 266 -18.96 18.20 15.36
C LEU A 266 -20.29 17.82 15.97
N GLY A 267 -20.28 17.04 17.06
CA GLY A 267 -21.47 16.71 17.84
C GLY A 267 -22.12 17.94 18.47
N LEU A 268 -21.32 18.88 19.00
CA LEU A 268 -21.83 20.16 19.50
C LEU A 268 -22.51 20.96 18.38
N ILE A 269 -21.88 21.06 17.20
CA ILE A 269 -22.44 21.76 16.04
C ILE A 269 -23.76 21.10 15.60
N ALA A 270 -23.76 19.78 15.43
CA ALA A 270 -24.95 19.03 15.02
C ALA A 270 -26.08 19.14 16.07
N GLY A 271 -25.74 19.07 17.36
CA GLY A 271 -26.68 19.27 18.45
C GLY A 271 -27.27 20.68 18.49
N ILE A 272 -26.48 21.72 18.25
CA ILE A 272 -26.98 23.10 18.16
C ILE A 272 -27.97 23.23 16.99
N VAL A 273 -27.63 22.70 15.82
CA VAL A 273 -28.52 22.70 14.66
C VAL A 273 -29.82 21.95 14.96
N ALA A 274 -29.72 20.79 15.60
CA ALA A 274 -30.89 20.01 16.02
C ALA A 274 -31.77 20.77 17.02
N TYR A 275 -31.17 21.52 17.95
CA TYR A 275 -31.90 22.31 18.93
C TYR A 275 -32.69 23.43 18.27
N PHE A 276 -32.07 24.17 17.35
CA PHE A 276 -32.78 25.23 16.63
C PHE A 276 -33.85 24.72 15.67
N TRP A 277 -33.74 23.47 15.23
CA TRP A 277 -34.72 22.89 14.32
C TRP A 277 -35.90 22.21 15.03
N GLN A 278 -35.62 21.43 16.07
CA GLN A 278 -36.61 20.60 16.77
C GLN A 278 -37.03 21.16 18.12
N GLU A 279 -36.36 22.22 18.59
CA GLU A 279 -36.59 22.87 19.89
C GLU A 279 -36.52 21.91 21.09
N ASN A 280 -35.87 20.75 20.92
CA ASN A 280 -35.77 19.70 21.92
C ASN A 280 -34.32 19.47 22.35
N ILE A 281 -34.02 19.79 23.60
CA ILE A 281 -32.67 19.67 24.16
C ILE A 281 -32.21 18.22 24.27
N TYR A 282 -33.09 17.27 24.58
CA TYR A 282 -32.73 15.86 24.74
C TYR A 282 -32.37 15.21 23.41
N LEU A 283 -33.15 15.50 22.35
CA LEU A 283 -32.82 15.07 21.00
C LEU A 283 -31.45 15.62 20.55
N SER A 284 -31.20 16.89 20.86
CA SER A 284 -29.94 17.57 20.52
C SER A 284 -28.74 16.94 21.22
N LEU A 285 -28.88 16.60 22.51
CA LEU A 285 -27.86 15.89 23.27
C LEU A 285 -27.63 14.47 22.74
N VAL A 286 -28.69 13.75 22.39
CA VAL A 286 -28.56 12.42 21.76
C VAL A 286 -27.75 12.52 20.48
N ILE A 287 -28.06 13.45 19.60
CA ILE A 287 -27.31 13.64 18.34
C ILE A 287 -25.85 13.96 18.63
N GLY A 288 -25.57 14.89 19.56
CA GLY A 288 -24.21 15.29 19.89
C GLY A 288 -23.36 14.15 20.47
N PHE A 289 -23.87 13.44 21.48
CA PHE A 289 -23.16 12.30 22.08
C PHE A 289 -23.04 11.11 21.12
N SER A 290 -24.06 10.87 20.30
CA SER A 290 -23.99 9.79 19.31
C SER A 290 -22.95 10.07 18.23
N MET A 291 -22.84 11.32 17.78
CA MET A 291 -21.78 11.74 16.87
C MET A 291 -20.40 11.51 17.50
N MET A 292 -20.23 11.88 18.77
CA MET A 292 -18.98 11.65 19.49
C MET A 292 -18.61 10.17 19.58
N GLY A 293 -19.58 9.32 19.93
CA GLY A 293 -19.39 7.86 19.97
C GLY A 293 -19.07 7.28 18.58
N ASN A 294 -19.79 7.72 17.54
CA ASN A 294 -19.59 7.24 16.19
C ASN A 294 -18.19 7.58 15.65
N LEU A 295 -17.72 8.82 15.87
CA LEU A 295 -16.39 9.24 15.41
C LEU A 295 -15.25 8.56 16.17
N ALA A 296 -15.45 8.25 17.45
CA ALA A 296 -14.52 7.42 18.22
C ALA A 296 -14.41 6.00 17.62
N VAL A 297 -15.54 5.39 17.26
CA VAL A 297 -15.56 4.07 16.60
C VAL A 297 -14.91 4.17 15.22
N ALA A 298 -15.21 5.19 14.43
CA ALA A 298 -14.64 5.39 13.11
C ALA A 298 -13.11 5.43 13.13
N GLY A 299 -12.50 6.19 14.05
CA GLY A 299 -11.05 6.24 14.21
C GLY A 299 -10.46 4.88 14.62
N ILE A 300 -11.12 4.15 15.53
CA ILE A 300 -10.69 2.80 15.92
C ILE A 300 -10.79 1.84 14.73
N SER A 301 -11.90 1.83 14.00
CA SER A 301 -12.13 0.94 12.87
C SER A 301 -11.14 1.17 11.73
N GLY A 302 -10.79 2.43 11.44
CA GLY A 302 -9.78 2.77 10.44
C GLY A 302 -8.37 2.25 10.75
N VAL A 303 -8.04 2.04 12.03
CA VAL A 303 -6.77 1.41 12.45
C VAL A 303 -6.89 -0.10 12.55
N ALA A 304 -7.97 -0.59 13.17
CA ALA A 304 -8.11 -1.99 13.50
C ALA A 304 -8.30 -2.88 12.26
N LEU A 305 -9.00 -2.41 11.23
CA LEU A 305 -9.29 -3.20 10.03
C LEU A 305 -8.02 -3.55 9.22
N PRO A 306 -7.16 -2.58 8.82
CA PRO A 306 -5.90 -2.89 8.12
C PRO A 306 -5.00 -3.85 8.91
N ILE A 307 -4.86 -3.61 10.22
CA ILE A 307 -4.02 -4.45 11.10
C ILE A 307 -4.59 -5.87 11.19
N PHE A 308 -5.91 -6.00 11.27
CA PHE A 308 -6.58 -7.29 11.28
C PHE A 308 -6.35 -8.07 9.99
N LEU A 309 -6.44 -7.42 8.82
CA LEU A 309 -6.13 -8.06 7.54
C LEU A 309 -4.68 -8.51 7.45
N ARG A 310 -3.72 -7.66 7.84
CA ARG A 310 -2.29 -8.04 7.89
C ARG A 310 -2.05 -9.25 8.80
N ALA A 311 -2.72 -9.30 9.95
CA ALA A 311 -2.63 -10.44 10.87
C ALA A 311 -3.18 -11.73 10.26
N MET A 312 -4.13 -11.64 9.32
CA MET A 312 -4.64 -12.75 8.53
C MET A 312 -3.81 -13.06 7.27
N LYS A 313 -2.69 -12.35 7.05
CA LYS A 313 -1.89 -12.42 5.82
C LYS A 313 -2.68 -12.05 4.57
N LEU A 314 -3.63 -11.14 4.72
CA LEU A 314 -4.35 -10.51 3.62
C LEU A 314 -3.78 -9.11 3.40
N ASP A 315 -3.80 -8.67 2.15
CA ASP A 315 -3.40 -7.32 1.76
C ASP A 315 -4.24 -6.27 2.54
N PRO A 316 -3.60 -5.37 3.32
CA PRO A 316 -4.27 -4.29 4.02
C PRO A 316 -5.05 -3.35 3.11
N ALA A 317 -4.66 -3.14 1.85
CA ALA A 317 -5.39 -2.28 0.92
C ALA A 317 -6.81 -2.82 0.61
N LEU A 318 -7.04 -4.12 0.82
CA LEU A 318 -8.38 -4.73 0.76
C LEU A 318 -9.33 -4.23 1.87
N SER A 319 -8.81 -3.58 2.93
CA SER A 319 -9.63 -2.91 3.95
C SER A 319 -10.33 -1.63 3.47
N SER A 320 -10.53 -1.52 2.15
CA SER A 320 -11.52 -0.76 1.40
C SER A 320 -12.50 0.10 2.21
N ALA A 321 -12.71 1.32 1.71
CA ALA A 321 -13.57 2.31 2.34
C ALA A 321 -14.98 1.77 2.66
N VAL A 322 -15.53 0.88 1.82
CA VAL A 322 -16.85 0.25 2.01
C VAL A 322 -16.93 -0.58 3.29
N VAL A 323 -15.90 -1.34 3.64
CA VAL A 323 -15.90 -2.16 4.86
C VAL A 323 -15.88 -1.27 6.09
N VAL A 324 -15.03 -0.23 6.08
CA VAL A 324 -14.98 0.75 7.17
C VAL A 324 -16.32 1.48 7.30
N THR A 325 -16.90 1.98 6.21
CA THR A 325 -18.19 2.68 6.25
C THR A 325 -19.31 1.79 6.77
N THR A 326 -19.28 0.50 6.43
CA THR A 326 -20.26 -0.48 6.94
C THR A 326 -20.17 -0.61 8.45
N VAL A 327 -18.96 -0.75 8.98
CA VAL A 327 -18.75 -0.84 10.44
C VAL A 327 -19.21 0.45 11.12
N THR A 328 -18.87 1.61 10.57
CA THR A 328 -19.29 2.89 11.14
C THR A 328 -20.80 3.11 11.04
N ASP A 329 -21.46 2.65 9.98
CA ASP A 329 -22.91 2.78 9.84
C ASP A 329 -23.63 1.87 10.83
N VAL A 330 -23.24 0.60 10.91
CA VAL A 330 -23.82 -0.38 11.84
C VAL A 330 -23.66 0.10 13.29
N VAL A 331 -22.43 0.43 13.70
CA VAL A 331 -22.16 0.83 15.08
C VAL A 331 -22.69 2.24 15.36
N GLY A 332 -22.59 3.16 14.41
CA GLY A 332 -23.12 4.53 14.52
C GLY A 332 -24.64 4.55 14.68
N PHE A 333 -25.38 3.77 13.90
CA PHE A 333 -26.83 3.63 14.06
C PHE A 333 -27.21 2.94 15.37
N LEU A 334 -26.46 1.92 15.80
CA LEU A 334 -26.66 1.28 17.10
C LEU A 334 -26.49 2.27 18.25
N ILE A 335 -25.42 3.07 18.24
CA ILE A 335 -25.18 4.11 19.26
C ILE A 335 -26.31 5.14 19.20
N TYR A 336 -26.61 5.67 18.02
CA TYR A 336 -27.57 6.76 17.86
C TYR A 336 -29.00 6.37 18.25
N LEU A 337 -29.53 5.33 17.62
CA LEU A 337 -30.90 4.87 17.86
C LEU A 337 -31.02 4.19 19.22
N GLY A 338 -29.96 3.53 19.70
CA GLY A 338 -29.89 3.00 21.07
C GLY A 338 -29.99 4.11 22.11
N MET A 339 -29.20 5.17 21.99
CA MET A 339 -29.27 6.33 22.88
C MET A 339 -30.64 7.01 22.82
N ALA A 340 -31.19 7.23 21.62
CA ALA A 340 -32.53 7.79 21.45
C ALA A 340 -33.61 6.94 22.14
N THR A 341 -33.51 5.62 22.04
CA THR A 341 -34.45 4.68 22.66
C THR A 341 -34.37 4.73 24.19
N LEU A 342 -33.18 4.85 24.77
CA LEU A 342 -32.99 4.93 26.22
C LEU A 342 -33.63 6.19 26.83
N VAL A 343 -33.59 7.31 26.12
CA VAL A 343 -34.13 8.59 26.60
C VAL A 343 -35.44 8.98 25.92
N ILE A 344 -36.13 8.04 25.29
CA ILE A 344 -37.30 8.28 24.44
C ILE A 344 -38.42 9.05 25.18
N ASN A 345 -38.62 8.78 26.46
CA ASN A 345 -39.63 9.45 27.30
C ASN A 345 -39.31 10.93 27.57
N LEU A 346 -38.06 11.36 27.38
CA LEU A 346 -37.64 12.75 27.51
C LEU A 346 -37.69 13.48 26.16
N ILE A 347 -37.76 12.73 25.06
CA ILE A 347 -37.82 13.28 23.69
C ILE A 347 -39.27 13.55 23.26
N ILE A 348 -40.21 12.68 23.64
CA ILE A 348 -41.63 12.76 23.22
C ILE A 348 -42.41 13.82 24.00
#